data_AF-A0A151IT05-F1
#
_entry.id   AF-A0A151IT05-F1
#
_cell.length_a   1.000
_cell.length_b   1.000
_cell.length_c   1.000
_cell.angle_alpha   90.00
_cell.angle_beta   90.00
_cell.angle_gamma   90.00
#
_symmetry.space_group_name_H-M   'P 1'
#
loop_
_entity.id
_entity.type
_entity.pdbx_description
1 polymer ?
#
loop_
_entity_poly.entity_id
_entity_poly.type
_entity_poly.pdbx_seq_one_letter_code
_entity_poly.pdbx_strand_id
1 'polypeptide(L)'
;MVTLLQQTQGNLTSTSSQSTVLDSVVSAPLAKSSQFSNLAERLGKFIHEPDKGKTFTLWYERHEGTFTDGAKGLIEEERKQLLLNALGDDEYQRLLSRLSPVKPYDLNFSDLVKQLKKQFHDNKSLFQRRFEALNFRATPPMAVIDILDRISILGDAFEINNFNIDQLKILLTAIALSDHAYHTERALLFKITAEKENCTYSDIREICYAHVVRSADVKRVEDQ
;
A
#
# COMPACT_ATOMS: atom_id res chain seq x y z
N MET A 1 88.92 -43.97 -3.96
CA MET A 1 88.04 -42.89 -4.44
C MET A 1 87.49 -43.28 -5.80
N VAL A 2 86.18 -43.08 -5.98
CA VAL A 2 85.37 -43.22 -7.20
C VAL A 2 84.96 -44.66 -7.59
N THR A 3 83.68 -44.95 -7.44
CA THR A 3 82.99 -46.10 -8.03
C THR A 3 81.70 -45.60 -8.67
N LEU A 4 81.55 -45.88 -9.96
CA LEU A 4 80.34 -45.69 -10.77
C LEU A 4 79.68 -47.06 -10.97
N LEU A 5 78.35 -47.09 -11.12
CA LEU A 5 77.43 -48.11 -11.69
C LEU A 5 76.16 -48.16 -10.80
N GLN A 6 74.92 -48.31 -11.27
CA GLN A 6 74.17 -48.07 -12.50
C GLN A 6 72.69 -48.27 -12.11
N GLN A 7 71.78 -47.65 -12.85
CA GLN A 7 70.31 -47.68 -12.72
C GLN A 7 69.66 -49.07 -12.80
N THR A 8 68.47 -49.24 -12.18
CA THR A 8 67.23 -49.81 -12.79
C THR A 8 66.02 -49.56 -11.85
N GLN A 9 65.03 -48.76 -12.29
CA GLN A 9 63.69 -49.13 -12.78
C GLN A 9 62.61 -49.39 -11.70
N GLY A 10 61.50 -48.66 -11.83
CA GLY A 10 60.18 -49.30 -11.84
C GLY A 10 59.16 -48.94 -10.75
N ASN A 11 58.27 -48.01 -11.13
CA ASN A 11 56.81 -48.08 -10.94
C ASN A 11 56.10 -47.84 -9.58
N LEU A 12 55.18 -46.87 -9.69
CA LEU A 12 53.74 -46.89 -9.35
C LEU A 12 53.28 -46.91 -7.88
N THR A 13 52.44 -45.90 -7.61
CA THR A 13 51.34 -45.80 -6.62
C THR A 13 51.79 -45.84 -5.16
N SER A 14 51.47 -44.85 -4.34
CA SER A 14 50.15 -44.78 -3.70
C SER A 14 49.96 -43.46 -2.95
N THR A 15 48.73 -42.99 -3.00
CA THR A 15 47.99 -42.11 -2.08
C THR A 15 48.57 -42.02 -0.67
N SER A 16 48.77 -40.80 -0.16
CA SER A 16 48.73 -40.54 1.29
C SER A 16 48.07 -39.20 1.55
N SER A 17 46.93 -39.29 2.23
CA SER A 17 46.07 -38.24 2.72
C SER A 17 46.79 -37.37 3.75
N GLN A 18 46.61 -36.06 3.69
CA GLN A 18 46.64 -35.22 4.90
C GLN A 18 45.60 -34.11 4.82
N SER A 19 44.75 -34.13 5.84
CA SER A 19 43.54 -33.35 6.06
C SER A 19 43.76 -31.84 6.11
N THR A 20 42.87 -31.11 5.43
CA THR A 20 42.51 -29.73 5.77
C THR A 20 40.99 -29.60 5.67
N VAL A 21 40.30 -29.83 6.80
CA VAL A 21 38.88 -29.48 6.96
C VAL A 21 38.77 -28.59 8.19
N LEU A 22 39.10 -27.31 8.02
CA LEU A 22 38.75 -26.24 8.95
C LEU A 22 38.61 -24.96 8.13
N ASP A 23 37.49 -24.80 7.43
CA ASP A 23 36.94 -23.49 7.03
C ASP A 23 35.58 -23.69 6.36
N SER A 24 34.52 -23.88 7.16
CA SER A 24 33.14 -23.81 6.62
C SER A 24 32.03 -23.49 7.62
N VAL A 25 32.31 -23.25 8.90
CA VAL A 25 31.24 -23.14 9.91
C VAL A 25 30.92 -21.70 10.35
N VAL A 26 31.74 -20.69 10.02
CA VAL A 26 31.56 -19.32 10.56
C VAL A 26 30.83 -18.34 9.61
N SER A 27 30.74 -18.60 8.30
CA SER A 27 30.18 -17.62 7.35
C SER A 27 28.65 -17.53 7.31
N ALA A 28 27.91 -18.58 7.70
CA ALA A 28 26.46 -18.63 7.48
C ALA A 28 25.60 -17.72 8.39
N PRO A 29 25.87 -17.58 9.70
CA PRO A 29 25.07 -16.72 10.58
C PRO A 29 25.31 -15.22 10.30
N LEU A 30 26.56 -14.85 10.01
CA LEU A 30 26.94 -13.45 9.74
C LEU A 30 26.38 -12.97 8.40
N ALA A 31 26.42 -13.81 7.36
CA ALA A 31 25.88 -13.50 6.03
C ALA A 31 24.34 -13.34 6.01
N LYS A 32 23.61 -14.10 6.84
CA LYS A 32 22.15 -13.94 6.99
C LYS A 32 21.78 -12.66 7.72
N SER A 33 22.52 -12.32 8.79
CA SER A 33 22.34 -11.05 9.49
C SER A 33 22.62 -9.84 8.60
N SER A 34 23.62 -9.93 7.72
CA SER A 34 23.96 -8.88 6.76
C SER A 34 22.98 -8.82 5.58
N GLN A 35 22.45 -9.95 5.11
CA GLN A 35 21.36 -9.96 4.13
C GLN A 35 20.13 -9.23 4.69
N PHE A 36 19.71 -9.58 5.91
CA PHE A 36 18.55 -8.96 6.55
C PHE A 36 18.72 -7.44 6.71
N SER A 37 19.86 -6.99 7.24
CA SER A 37 20.12 -5.56 7.43
C SER A 37 20.11 -4.79 6.12
N ASN A 38 20.74 -5.34 5.07
CA ASN A 38 20.79 -4.72 3.75
C ASN A 38 19.39 -4.60 3.12
N LEU A 39 18.55 -5.63 3.27
CA LEU A 39 17.17 -5.58 2.77
C LEU A 39 16.33 -4.57 3.55
N ALA A 40 16.50 -4.49 4.88
CA ALA A 40 15.79 -3.55 5.73
C ALA A 40 16.15 -2.10 5.38
N GLU A 41 17.44 -1.81 5.19
CA GLU A 41 17.92 -0.51 4.74
C GLU A 41 17.35 -0.14 3.36
N ARG A 42 17.32 -1.09 2.43
CA ARG A 42 16.77 -0.88 1.08
C ARG A 42 15.26 -0.60 1.06
N LEU A 43 14.50 -1.22 1.96
CA LEU A 43 13.05 -1.00 2.06
C LEU A 43 12.72 0.38 2.65
N GLY A 44 13.57 0.86 3.59
CA GLY A 44 13.27 2.04 4.38
C GLY A 44 11.98 1.88 5.19
N LYS A 45 11.32 3.01 5.48
CA LYS A 45 10.06 3.05 6.21
C LYS A 45 8.90 3.40 5.29
N PHE A 46 7.87 2.56 5.31
CA PHE A 46 6.58 2.81 4.69
C PHE A 46 5.79 3.80 5.53
N ILE A 47 5.31 4.86 4.87
CA ILE A 47 4.44 5.88 5.44
C ILE A 47 3.18 5.92 4.57
N HIS A 48 2.01 5.78 5.20
CA HIS A 48 0.75 5.77 4.49
C HIS A 48 0.24 7.19 4.24
N GLU A 49 0.27 7.63 2.98
CA GLU A 49 -0.28 8.91 2.52
C GLU A 49 -1.11 8.68 1.24
N PRO A 50 -2.35 8.18 1.35
CA PRO A 50 -3.15 7.80 0.18
C PRO A 50 -3.39 8.97 -0.79
N ASP A 51 -3.51 10.21 -0.29
CA ASP A 51 -3.67 11.42 -1.12
C ASP A 51 -2.48 11.75 -2.04
N LYS A 52 -1.30 11.18 -1.72
CA LYS A 52 -0.07 11.27 -2.51
C LYS A 52 0.24 9.96 -3.25
N GLY A 53 -0.72 9.04 -3.33
CA GLY A 53 -0.55 7.72 -3.94
C GLY A 53 0.34 6.77 -3.13
N LYS A 54 0.66 7.09 -1.88
CA LYS A 54 1.48 6.22 -1.02
C LYS A 54 0.60 5.21 -0.28
N THR A 55 0.09 4.24 -1.04
CA THR A 55 -0.65 3.08 -0.52
C THR A 55 0.30 1.91 -0.30
N PHE A 56 -0.07 0.98 0.58
CA PHE A 56 0.76 -0.20 0.83
C PHE A 56 0.85 -1.10 -0.42
N THR A 57 -0.20 -1.18 -1.24
CA THR A 57 -0.19 -1.94 -2.49
C THR A 57 0.91 -1.46 -3.44
N LEU A 58 0.96 -0.17 -3.75
CA LEU A 58 1.97 0.41 -4.65
C LEU A 58 3.38 0.32 -4.05
N TRP A 59 3.51 0.55 -2.74
CA TRP A 59 4.79 0.38 -2.06
C TRP A 59 5.28 -1.08 -2.12
N TYR A 60 4.40 -2.05 -1.90
CA TYR A 60 4.76 -3.47 -1.92
C TYR A 60 5.14 -3.92 -3.34
N GLU A 61 4.41 -3.49 -4.36
CA GLU A 61 4.73 -3.76 -5.78
C GLU A 61 6.09 -3.20 -6.17
N ARG A 62 6.40 -1.96 -5.79
CA ARG A 62 7.73 -1.36 -6.00
C ARG A 62 8.85 -2.19 -5.38
N HIS A 63 8.60 -2.85 -4.25
CA HIS A 63 9.58 -3.64 -3.52
C HIS A 63 9.39 -5.15 -3.69
N GLU A 64 8.60 -5.60 -4.66
CA GLU A 64 8.28 -7.03 -4.85
C GLU A 64 9.56 -7.86 -4.98
N GLY A 65 10.52 -7.41 -5.80
CA GLY A 65 11.84 -8.04 -5.96
C GLY A 65 12.64 -8.17 -4.66
N THR A 66 12.41 -7.32 -3.67
CA THR A 66 13.02 -7.44 -2.34
C THR A 66 12.41 -8.58 -1.55
N PHE A 67 11.10 -8.74 -1.60
CA PHE A 67 10.39 -9.81 -0.89
C PHE A 67 10.44 -11.14 -1.62
N THR A 68 10.70 -11.18 -2.93
CA THR A 68 10.82 -12.41 -3.72
C THR A 68 12.28 -12.87 -3.80
N ASP A 69 13.10 -12.19 -4.59
CA ASP A 69 14.48 -12.58 -4.87
C ASP A 69 15.45 -12.17 -3.76
N GLY A 70 15.30 -10.95 -3.23
CA GLY A 70 16.16 -10.42 -2.17
C GLY A 70 16.09 -11.23 -0.88
N ALA A 71 14.88 -11.65 -0.50
CA ALA A 71 14.60 -12.46 0.67
C ALA A 71 14.75 -13.97 0.44
N LYS A 72 15.32 -14.41 -0.70
CA LYS A 72 15.65 -15.83 -0.91
C LYS A 72 16.60 -16.29 0.19
N GLY A 73 16.23 -17.39 0.86
CA GLY A 73 17.00 -17.96 1.98
C GLY A 73 16.59 -17.46 3.37
N LEU A 74 15.73 -16.44 3.45
CA LEU A 74 15.09 -16.05 4.72
C LEU A 74 13.93 -17.01 5.05
N ILE A 75 13.84 -17.40 6.32
CA ILE A 75 12.68 -18.14 6.82
C ILE A 75 11.46 -17.21 6.94
N GLU A 76 10.27 -17.78 7.07
CA GLU A 76 9.04 -16.99 7.11
C GLU A 76 9.03 -15.95 8.23
N GLU A 77 9.54 -16.29 9.42
CA GLU A 77 9.64 -15.37 10.55
C GLU A 77 10.52 -14.15 10.26
N GLU A 78 11.66 -14.35 9.59
CA GLU A 78 12.55 -13.27 9.16
C GLU A 78 11.85 -12.40 8.10
N ARG A 79 11.09 -12.99 7.17
CA ARG A 79 10.35 -12.23 6.14
C ARG A 79 9.24 -11.39 6.77
N LYS A 80 8.51 -11.93 7.75
CA LYS A 80 7.53 -11.18 8.53
C LYS A 80 8.21 -10.05 9.31
N GLN A 81 9.30 -10.33 9.99
CA GLN A 81 10.05 -9.32 10.72
C GLN A 81 10.58 -8.21 9.80
N LEU A 82 11.07 -8.55 8.61
CA LEU A 82 11.51 -7.59 7.60
C LEU A 82 10.35 -6.67 7.19
N LEU A 83 9.17 -7.24 6.94
CA LEU A 83 7.98 -6.48 6.56
C LEU A 83 7.46 -5.58 7.69
N LEU A 84 7.42 -6.08 8.92
CA LEU A 84 7.00 -5.31 10.09
C LEU A 84 8.00 -4.18 10.38
N ASN A 85 9.30 -4.45 10.26
CA ASN A 85 10.36 -3.44 10.39
C ASN A 85 10.28 -2.37 9.30
N ALA A 86 9.73 -2.68 8.14
CA ALA A 86 9.54 -1.70 7.08
C ALA A 86 8.35 -0.77 7.36
N LEU A 87 7.48 -1.04 8.33
CA LEU A 87 6.42 -0.11 8.70
C LEU A 87 6.97 1.09 9.48
N GLY A 88 6.44 2.28 9.18
CA GLY A 88 6.55 3.43 10.06
C GLY A 88 5.89 3.18 11.40
N ASP A 89 6.24 3.99 12.40
CA ASP A 89 5.79 3.77 13.78
C ASP A 89 4.26 3.85 13.89
N ASP A 90 3.65 4.85 13.24
CA ASP A 90 2.19 5.03 13.21
C ASP A 90 1.48 3.88 12.47
N GLU A 91 2.03 3.44 11.34
CA GLU A 91 1.52 2.30 10.58
C GLU A 91 1.57 1.02 11.41
N TYR A 92 2.67 0.77 12.12
CA TYR A 92 2.81 -0.39 12.98
C TYR A 92 1.80 -0.36 14.14
N GLN A 93 1.63 0.78 14.82
CA GLN A 93 0.63 0.93 15.89
C GLN A 93 -0.80 0.72 15.38
N ARG A 94 -1.12 1.24 14.20
CA ARG A 94 -2.43 1.00 13.57
C ARG A 94 -2.63 -0.47 13.22
N LEU A 95 -1.60 -1.18 12.76
CA LEU A 95 -1.67 -2.61 12.51
C LEU A 95 -1.99 -3.39 13.80
N LEU A 96 -1.27 -3.11 14.90
CA LEU A 96 -1.52 -3.74 16.20
C LEU A 96 -2.96 -3.51 16.66
N SER A 97 -3.44 -2.26 16.58
CA SER A 97 -4.80 -1.89 16.95
C SER A 97 -5.85 -2.64 16.14
N ARG A 98 -5.59 -2.88 14.84
CA ARG A 98 -6.51 -3.58 13.95
C ARG A 98 -6.54 -5.09 14.17
N LEU A 99 -5.41 -5.69 14.51
CA LEU A 99 -5.28 -7.14 14.69
C LEU A 99 -5.66 -7.61 16.09
N SER A 100 -5.68 -6.71 17.08
CA SER A 100 -6.05 -7.03 18.46
C SER A 100 -7.31 -7.93 18.53
N PRO A 101 -7.25 -9.09 19.23
CA PRO A 101 -6.19 -9.54 20.15
C PRO A 101 -5.03 -10.33 19.52
N VAL A 102 -5.05 -10.60 18.21
CA VAL A 102 -4.03 -11.40 17.49
C VAL A 102 -2.76 -10.57 17.27
N LYS A 103 -1.58 -11.19 17.37
CA LYS A 103 -0.32 -10.49 17.08
C LYS A 103 0.03 -10.58 15.60
N PRO A 104 0.70 -9.57 15.01
CA PRO A 104 1.16 -9.63 13.62
C PRO A 104 2.04 -10.85 13.30
N TYR A 105 2.82 -11.30 14.29
CA TYR A 105 3.68 -12.50 14.16
C TYR A 105 2.90 -13.81 14.07
N ASP A 106 1.66 -13.86 14.54
CA ASP A 106 0.84 -15.08 14.50
C ASP A 106 0.24 -15.33 13.11
N LEU A 107 0.23 -14.30 12.25
CA LEU A 107 -0.18 -14.42 10.85
C LEU A 107 0.94 -15.06 10.03
N ASN A 108 0.56 -15.82 8.99
CA ASN A 108 1.51 -16.17 7.94
C ASN A 108 1.83 -14.94 7.09
N PHE A 109 2.94 -14.97 6.36
CA PHE A 109 3.41 -13.83 5.59
C PHE A 109 2.38 -13.33 4.55
N SER A 110 1.70 -14.26 3.87
CA SER A 110 0.69 -13.94 2.85
C SER A 110 -0.49 -13.17 3.43
N ASP A 111 -1.00 -13.63 4.57
CA ASP A 111 -2.14 -13.01 5.24
C ASP A 111 -1.77 -11.67 5.88
N LEU A 112 -0.53 -11.53 6.38
CA LEU A 112 0.00 -10.23 6.81
C LEU A 112 0.04 -9.21 5.66
N VAL A 113 0.53 -9.62 4.48
CA VAL A 113 0.54 -8.75 3.28
C VAL A 113 -0.88 -8.37 2.86
N LYS A 114 -1.82 -9.33 2.84
CA LYS A 114 -3.24 -9.05 2.52
C LYS A 114 -3.85 -8.08 3.53
N GLN A 115 -3.59 -8.27 4.81
CA GLN A 115 -4.06 -7.40 5.87
C GLN A 115 -3.54 -5.96 5.68
N LEU A 116 -2.25 -5.81 5.39
CA LEU A 116 -1.64 -4.49 5.16
C LEU A 116 -2.20 -3.82 3.89
N LYS A 117 -2.39 -4.57 2.80
CA LYS A 117 -3.06 -4.07 1.58
C LYS A 117 -4.48 -3.59 1.89
N LYS A 118 -5.23 -4.36 2.69
CA LYS A 118 -6.60 -4.00 3.11
C LYS A 118 -6.64 -2.82 4.07
N GLN A 119 -5.63 -2.65 4.90
CA GLN A 119 -5.64 -1.62 5.94
C GLN A 119 -5.11 -0.27 5.46
N PHE A 120 -4.11 -0.28 4.58
CA PHE A 120 -3.41 0.90 4.09
C PHE A 120 -3.65 1.11 2.59
N HIS A 121 -4.93 1.01 2.21
CA HIS A 121 -5.41 1.33 0.86
C HIS A 121 -5.87 2.78 0.75
N ASP A 122 -6.07 3.26 -0.47
CA ASP A 122 -6.87 4.46 -0.69
C ASP A 122 -8.34 4.11 -0.44
N ASN A 123 -8.94 4.71 0.60
CA ASN A 123 -10.31 4.46 1.02
C ASN A 123 -11.33 5.37 0.32
N LYS A 124 -10.91 6.19 -0.65
CA LYS A 124 -11.82 7.05 -1.41
C LYS A 124 -12.78 6.22 -2.25
N SER A 125 -14.07 6.49 -2.09
CA SER A 125 -15.10 5.96 -3.00
C SER A 125 -14.88 6.50 -4.41
N LEU A 126 -15.44 5.83 -5.42
CA LEU A 126 -15.38 6.30 -6.80
C LEU A 126 -16.00 7.71 -6.94
N PHE A 127 -17.06 8.00 -6.18
CA PHE A 127 -17.63 9.35 -6.11
C PHE A 127 -16.62 10.37 -5.59
N GLN A 128 -15.90 10.07 -4.49
CA GLN A 128 -14.91 10.98 -3.90
C GLN A 128 -13.75 11.23 -4.86
N ARG A 129 -13.22 10.18 -5.52
CA ARG A 129 -12.16 10.31 -6.54
C ARG A 129 -12.59 11.24 -7.68
N ARG A 130 -13.80 11.05 -8.21
CA ARG A 130 -14.36 11.91 -9.27
C ARG A 130 -14.60 13.34 -8.81
N PHE A 131 -15.10 13.52 -7.60
CA PHE A 131 -15.34 14.84 -7.02
C PHE A 131 -14.03 15.59 -6.79
N GLU A 132 -12.98 14.92 -6.31
CA GLU A 132 -11.65 15.50 -6.18
C GLU A 132 -11.10 15.95 -7.54
N ALA A 133 -11.19 15.10 -8.56
CA ALA A 133 -10.72 15.42 -9.91
C ALA A 133 -11.37 16.70 -10.46
N LEU A 134 -12.69 16.85 -10.30
CA LEU A 134 -13.43 18.04 -10.76
C LEU A 134 -13.14 19.30 -9.93
N ASN A 135 -12.83 19.14 -8.64
CA ASN A 135 -12.53 20.26 -7.74
C ASN A 135 -11.06 20.64 -7.68
N PHE A 136 -10.18 19.87 -8.31
CA PHE A 136 -8.76 20.19 -8.34
C PHE A 136 -8.54 21.58 -8.96
N ARG A 137 -7.86 22.45 -8.22
CA ARG A 137 -7.42 23.77 -8.67
C ARG A 137 -5.94 23.88 -8.35
N ALA A 138 -5.12 24.08 -9.36
CA ALA A 138 -3.71 24.33 -9.17
C ALA A 138 -3.51 25.66 -8.42
N THR A 139 -2.62 25.66 -7.44
CA THR A 139 -2.25 26.85 -6.68
C THR A 139 -0.80 27.22 -6.95
N PRO A 140 -0.46 28.49 -7.23
CA PRO A 140 0.92 28.91 -7.35
C PRO A 140 1.73 28.60 -6.07
N PRO A 141 3.03 28.24 -6.17
CA PRO A 141 3.86 28.23 -7.38
C PRO A 141 3.99 26.86 -8.07
N MET A 142 2.95 26.01 -8.06
CA MET A 142 3.02 24.67 -8.68
C MET A 142 3.43 24.73 -10.16
N ALA A 143 4.42 23.91 -10.56
CA ALA A 143 4.92 23.89 -11.92
C ALA A 143 3.92 23.23 -12.87
N VAL A 144 3.92 23.65 -14.15
CA VAL A 144 2.98 23.12 -15.15
C VAL A 144 3.10 21.61 -15.32
N ILE A 145 4.32 21.06 -15.27
CA ILE A 145 4.52 19.61 -15.39
C ILE A 145 3.89 18.84 -14.23
N ASP A 146 4.00 19.34 -12.99
CA ASP A 146 3.38 18.73 -11.82
C ASP A 146 1.84 18.78 -11.92
N ILE A 147 1.29 19.86 -12.51
CA ILE A 147 -0.15 19.97 -12.77
C ILE A 147 -0.60 18.92 -13.78
N LEU A 148 0.14 18.74 -14.88
CA LEU A 148 -0.18 17.75 -15.92
C LEU A 148 -0.11 16.32 -15.35
N ASP A 149 0.93 15.99 -14.59
CA ASP A 149 1.08 14.70 -13.95
C ASP A 149 -0.07 14.45 -12.95
N ARG A 150 -0.44 15.46 -12.16
CA ARG A 150 -1.58 15.36 -11.24
C ARG A 150 -2.91 15.16 -11.97
N ILE A 151 -3.15 15.88 -13.08
CA ILE A 151 -4.35 15.72 -13.89
C ILE A 151 -4.39 14.32 -14.55
N SER A 152 -3.27 13.76 -14.99
CA SER A 152 -3.22 12.40 -15.52
C SER A 152 -3.68 11.39 -14.46
N ILE A 153 -3.11 11.47 -13.25
CA ILE A 153 -3.48 10.59 -12.13
C ILE A 153 -4.97 10.74 -11.77
N LEU A 154 -5.47 11.97 -11.67
CA LEU A 154 -6.88 12.24 -11.39
C LEU A 154 -7.80 11.73 -12.51
N GLY A 155 -7.37 11.85 -13.76
CA GLY A 155 -8.09 11.37 -14.94
C GLY A 155 -8.21 9.84 -14.98
N ASP A 156 -7.13 9.13 -14.70
CA ASP A 156 -7.13 7.67 -14.60
C ASP A 156 -8.04 7.20 -13.46
N ALA A 157 -7.92 7.85 -12.29
CA ALA A 157 -8.75 7.56 -11.12
C ALA A 157 -10.24 7.92 -11.31
N PHE A 158 -10.59 8.75 -12.30
CA PHE A 158 -11.96 9.15 -12.61
C PHE A 158 -12.79 8.01 -13.18
N GLU A 159 -12.14 7.03 -13.81
CA GLU A 159 -12.76 5.90 -14.50
C GLU A 159 -13.85 6.35 -15.48
N ILE A 160 -13.46 7.14 -16.49
CA ILE A 160 -14.38 7.77 -17.46
C ILE A 160 -15.25 6.75 -18.21
N ASN A 161 -14.74 5.54 -18.43
CA ASN A 161 -15.48 4.46 -19.11
C ASN A 161 -16.70 3.98 -18.31
N ASN A 162 -16.71 4.22 -17.00
CA ASN A 162 -17.82 3.88 -16.10
C ASN A 162 -18.57 5.15 -15.63
N PHE A 163 -18.52 6.23 -16.41
CA PHE A 163 -19.13 7.52 -16.07
C PHE A 163 -20.36 7.80 -16.95
N ASN A 164 -21.48 8.15 -16.33
CA ASN A 164 -22.75 8.38 -17.01
C ASN A 164 -23.39 9.72 -16.62
N ILE A 165 -24.51 10.05 -17.26
CA ILE A 165 -25.19 11.34 -17.06
C ILE A 165 -25.73 11.54 -15.62
N ASP A 166 -26.13 10.47 -14.94
CA ASP A 166 -26.58 10.54 -13.55
C ASP A 166 -25.41 10.90 -12.64
N GLN A 167 -24.28 10.20 -12.79
CA GLN A 167 -23.06 10.48 -12.03
C GLN A 167 -22.57 11.93 -12.26
N LEU A 168 -22.66 12.44 -13.49
CA LEU A 168 -22.36 13.84 -13.79
C LEU A 168 -23.30 14.80 -13.04
N LYS A 169 -24.62 14.59 -13.10
CA LYS A 169 -25.59 15.43 -12.39
C LYS A 169 -25.37 15.43 -10.88
N ILE A 170 -25.02 14.27 -10.31
CA ILE A 170 -24.71 14.12 -8.88
C ILE A 170 -23.45 14.92 -8.51
N LEU A 171 -22.38 14.82 -9.31
CA LEU A 171 -21.15 15.60 -9.09
C LEU A 171 -21.37 17.11 -9.25
N LEU A 172 -22.13 17.54 -10.27
CA LEU A 172 -22.49 18.95 -10.46
C LEU A 172 -23.33 19.48 -9.28
N THR A 173 -24.21 18.64 -8.73
CA THR A 173 -24.94 18.98 -7.51
C THR A 173 -23.99 19.14 -6.33
N ALA A 174 -23.04 18.22 -6.13
CA ALA A 174 -22.04 18.35 -5.08
C ALA A 174 -21.21 19.63 -5.20
N ILE A 175 -20.84 20.02 -6.42
CA ILE A 175 -20.13 21.29 -6.70
C ILE A 175 -21.02 22.49 -6.37
N ALA A 176 -22.30 22.46 -6.76
CA ALA A 176 -23.24 23.53 -6.46
C ALA A 176 -23.46 23.73 -4.94
N LEU A 177 -23.33 22.66 -4.15
CA LEU A 177 -23.43 22.69 -2.68
C LEU A 177 -22.08 23.00 -1.99
N SER A 178 -21.11 23.61 -2.69
CA SER A 178 -19.80 23.94 -2.10
C SER A 178 -19.86 25.04 -1.05
N ASP A 179 -20.85 25.93 -1.13
CA ASP A 179 -21.07 26.98 -0.12
C ASP A 179 -21.38 26.35 1.25
N HIS A 180 -20.84 26.96 2.32
CA HIS A 180 -21.05 26.48 3.69
C HIS A 180 -22.52 26.50 4.12
N ALA A 181 -23.35 27.35 3.53
CA ALA A 181 -24.79 27.37 3.77
C ALA A 181 -25.47 26.02 3.49
N TYR A 182 -24.91 25.20 2.60
CA TYR A 182 -25.45 23.90 2.20
C TYR A 182 -24.75 22.70 2.86
N HIS A 183 -24.08 22.90 4.00
CA HIS A 183 -23.29 21.83 4.62
C HIS A 183 -24.12 20.57 4.95
N THR A 184 -25.37 20.73 5.41
CA THR A 184 -26.28 19.63 5.74
C THR A 184 -26.65 18.82 4.50
N GLU A 185 -27.05 19.51 3.43
CA GLU A 185 -27.42 18.91 2.15
C GLU A 185 -26.21 18.22 1.51
N ARG A 186 -25.03 18.85 1.58
CA ARG A 186 -23.78 18.24 1.09
C ARG A 186 -23.42 16.99 1.89
N ALA A 187 -23.54 17.02 3.21
CA ALA A 187 -23.27 15.85 4.05
C ALA A 187 -24.24 14.69 3.73
N LEU A 188 -25.52 14.99 3.53
CA LEU A 188 -26.52 14.00 3.10
C LEU A 188 -26.16 13.40 1.74
N LEU A 189 -25.81 14.23 0.75
CA LEU A 189 -25.41 13.76 -0.58
C LEU A 189 -24.23 12.79 -0.50
N PHE A 190 -23.18 13.17 0.24
CA PHE A 190 -21.98 12.36 0.42
C PHE A 190 -22.27 11.04 1.14
N LYS A 191 -23.19 11.04 2.10
CA LYS A 191 -23.64 9.82 2.77
C LYS A 191 -24.32 8.86 1.78
N ILE A 192 -25.25 9.36 0.97
CA ILE A 192 -25.98 8.52 -0.01
C ILE A 192 -25.01 7.93 -1.05
N THR A 193 -24.08 8.74 -1.57
CA THR A 193 -23.11 8.28 -2.57
C THR A 193 -22.06 7.33 -2.00
N ALA A 194 -21.85 7.32 -0.68
CA ALA A 194 -21.02 6.33 0.01
C ALA A 194 -21.76 5.00 0.27
N GLU A 195 -23.07 5.04 0.53
CA GLU A 195 -23.88 3.85 0.85
C GLU A 195 -24.38 3.11 -0.41
N LYS A 196 -24.64 3.83 -1.51
CA LYS A 196 -25.13 3.26 -2.76
C LYS A 196 -24.20 3.58 -3.93
N GLU A 197 -23.33 2.63 -4.23
CA GLU A 197 -22.53 2.64 -5.45
C GLU A 197 -23.49 2.64 -6.66
N ASN A 198 -23.30 3.59 -7.58
CA ASN A 198 -24.16 3.78 -8.77
C ASN A 198 -25.61 4.26 -8.50
N CYS A 199 -25.82 5.09 -7.48
CA CYS A 199 -27.09 5.83 -7.35
C CYS A 199 -27.43 6.64 -8.63
N THR A 200 -28.71 6.66 -8.99
CA THR A 200 -29.24 7.47 -10.07
C THR A 200 -29.54 8.88 -9.57
N TYR A 201 -29.66 9.86 -10.48
CA TYR A 201 -30.04 11.20 -10.06
C TYR A 201 -31.48 11.26 -9.51
N SER A 202 -32.35 10.35 -9.94
CA SER A 202 -33.70 10.21 -9.41
C SER A 202 -33.68 9.78 -7.94
N ASP A 203 -32.83 8.81 -7.58
CA ASP A 203 -32.66 8.38 -6.19
C ASP A 203 -32.26 9.56 -5.30
N ILE A 204 -31.29 10.36 -5.76
CA ILE A 204 -30.82 11.54 -5.02
C ILE A 204 -31.95 12.56 -4.85
N ARG A 205 -32.72 12.85 -5.91
CA ARG A 205 -33.86 13.77 -5.82
C ARG A 205 -34.88 13.33 -4.78
N GLU A 206 -35.31 12.07 -4.83
CA GLU A 206 -36.32 11.54 -3.92
C GLU A 206 -35.89 11.63 -2.46
N ILE A 207 -34.65 11.20 -2.16
CA ILE A 207 -34.11 11.24 -0.80
C ILE A 207 -33.97 12.69 -0.30
N CYS A 208 -33.45 13.59 -1.13
CA CYS A 208 -33.29 15.00 -0.77
C CYS A 208 -34.65 15.69 -0.56
N TYR A 209 -35.66 15.42 -1.41
CA TYR A 209 -37.00 15.98 -1.21
C TYR A 209 -37.63 15.49 0.10
N ALA A 210 -37.55 14.19 0.38
CA ALA A 210 -38.07 13.64 1.63
C ALA A 210 -37.37 14.23 2.86
N HIS A 211 -36.07 14.53 2.76
CA HIS A 211 -35.33 15.22 3.81
C HIS A 211 -35.83 16.65 4.03
N VAL A 212 -36.01 17.44 2.97
CA VAL A 212 -36.52 18.82 3.06
C VAL A 212 -37.91 18.86 3.70
N VAL A 213 -38.81 17.96 3.30
CA VAL A 213 -40.16 17.88 3.87
C VAL A 213 -40.11 17.56 5.37
N ARG A 214 -39.36 16.51 5.76
CA ARG A 214 -39.20 16.14 7.18
C ARG A 214 -38.62 17.27 8.01
N SER A 215 -37.60 17.96 7.50
CA SER A 215 -36.98 19.09 8.20
C SER A 215 -37.91 20.30 8.34
N ALA A 216 -38.82 20.51 7.39
CA ALA A 216 -39.84 21.54 7.51
C ALA A 216 -40.91 21.20 8.56
N ASP A 217 -41.30 19.93 8.65
CA ASP A 217 -42.31 19.48 9.62
C ASP A 217 -41.77 19.51 11.06
N VAL A 218 -40.50 19.16 11.29
CA VAL A 218 -39.86 19.27 12.61
C VAL A 218 -39.88 20.71 13.11
N LYS A 219 -39.48 21.68 12.28
CA LYS A 219 -39.49 23.10 12.66
C LYS A 219 -40.88 23.60 13.04
N ARG A 220 -41.91 23.17 12.31
CA ARG A 220 -43.32 23.53 12.61
C ARG A 220 -43.80 23.01 13.97
N VAL A 221 -43.25 21.89 14.43
CA VAL A 221 -43.58 21.32 15.75
C VAL A 221 -42.80 22.01 16.86
N GLU A 222 -41.56 22.43 16.61
CA GLU A 222 -40.73 23.16 17.58
C GLU A 222 -41.18 24.62 17.79
N ASP A 223 -41.81 25.22 16.78
CA ASP A 223 -42.35 26.59 16.83
C ASP A 223 -43.77 26.67 17.46
N GLN A 224 -44.33 25.55 17.93
CA GLN A 224 -45.63 25.46 18.63
C GLN A 224 -45.46 25.28 20.14
#